data_AF-A0A519ZZ90-F1
#
_entry.id   AF-A0A519ZZ90-F1
#
_cell.length_a   1.000
_cell.length_b   1.000
_cell.length_c   1.000
_cell.angle_alpha   90.00
_cell.angle_beta   90.00
_cell.angle_gamma   90.00
#
_symmetry.space_group_name_H-M   'P 1'
#
loop_
_entity.id
_entity.type
_entity.pdbx_description
1 polymer ?
#
loop_
_entity_poly.entity_id
_entity_poly.type
_entity_poly.pdbx_seq_one_letter_code
_entity_poly.pdbx_strand_id
1 'polypeptide(L)'
;MNTYKQFIQIIASIILVFTISACSKNSDPAPTFDESKLAPFSIEFDNIVGERTLAFDNINNQYNNAKGEKFSISSLQYFISNIKLATANGETYTVNQDSSYFLIKGADRGTR
;
A
#
# COMPACT_ATOMS: atom_id res chain seq x y z
N MET A 1 -47.22 29.40 23.81
CA MET A 1 -45.89 28.75 23.89
C MET A 1 -45.71 27.54 22.94
N ASN A 2 -46.71 27.18 22.13
CA ASN A 2 -46.62 26.02 21.21
C ASN A 2 -46.34 26.43 19.75
N THR A 3 -46.79 27.59 19.31
CA THR A 3 -46.58 28.09 17.95
C THR A 3 -45.12 28.39 17.64
N TYR A 4 -44.37 29.02 18.56
CA TYR A 4 -42.93 29.28 18.39
C TYR A 4 -42.09 27.97 18.32
N LYS A 5 -42.47 26.95 19.10
CA LYS A 5 -41.83 25.62 19.06
C LYS A 5 -42.10 24.90 17.74
N GLN A 6 -43.32 25.01 17.20
CA GLN A 6 -43.65 24.47 15.88
C GLN A 6 -42.90 25.18 14.75
N PHE A 7 -42.72 26.51 14.81
CA PHE A 7 -41.87 27.24 13.86
C PHE A 7 -40.40 26.77 13.91
N ILE A 8 -39.84 26.57 15.11
CA ILE A 8 -38.47 26.03 15.25
C ILE A 8 -38.36 24.62 14.68
N GLN A 9 -39.36 23.76 14.91
CA GLN A 9 -39.36 22.38 14.38
C GLN A 9 -39.47 22.34 12.84
N ILE A 10 -40.24 23.25 12.23
CA ILE A 10 -40.36 23.38 10.77
C ILE A 10 -39.02 23.89 10.19
N ILE A 11 -38.40 24.90 10.80
CA ILE A 11 -37.10 25.43 10.36
C ILE A 11 -36.01 24.35 10.48
N ALA A 12 -35.97 23.60 11.58
CA ALA A 12 -35.01 22.51 11.77
C ALA A 12 -35.19 21.39 10.74
N SER A 13 -36.44 21.06 10.37
CA SER A 13 -36.72 20.06 9.34
C SER A 13 -36.32 20.52 7.93
N ILE A 14 -36.48 21.82 7.63
CA ILE A 14 -36.06 22.40 6.35
C ILE A 14 -34.52 22.39 6.24
N ILE A 15 -33.81 22.73 7.31
CA ILE A 15 -32.33 22.71 7.33
C ILE A 15 -31.80 21.29 7.10
N LEU A 16 -32.46 20.26 7.66
CA LEU A 16 -32.07 18.86 7.49
C LEU A 16 -32.27 18.35 6.05
N VAL A 17 -33.23 18.90 5.30
CA VAL A 17 -33.46 18.52 3.88
C VAL A 17 -32.45 19.18 2.95
N PHE A 18 -31.90 20.36 3.30
CA PHE A 18 -30.87 21.01 2.49
C PHE A 18 -29.48 20.35 2.63
N THR A 19 -29.17 19.67 3.74
CA THR A 19 -27.87 19.02 3.92
C THR A 19 -27.69 17.74 3.11
N ILE A 20 -28.78 17.08 2.68
CA ILE A 20 -28.70 15.85 1.86
C ILE A 20 -28.48 16.12 0.36
N SER A 21 -28.62 17.37 -0.12
CA SER A 21 -28.37 17.74 -1.53
C SER A 21 -26.96 18.28 -1.81
N ALA A 22 -26.10 18.36 -0.80
CA ALA A 22 -24.73 18.89 -0.97
C ALA A 22 -23.71 17.87 -1.50
N CYS A 23 -24.09 16.58 -1.61
CA CYS A 23 -23.26 15.55 -2.24
C CYS A 23 -23.69 15.33 -3.69
N SER A 24 -23.40 16.27 -4.58
CA SER A 24 -23.36 15.98 -6.02
C SER A 24 -22.01 15.30 -6.32
N LYS A 25 -22.05 14.04 -6.73
CA LYS A 25 -20.87 13.42 -7.35
C LYS A 25 -20.68 14.13 -8.68
N ASN A 26 -19.72 15.03 -8.77
CA ASN A 26 -19.34 15.61 -10.05
C ASN A 26 -18.88 14.46 -10.94
N SER A 27 -19.47 14.35 -12.13
CA SER A 27 -19.09 13.35 -13.14
C SER A 27 -17.83 13.79 -13.87
N ASP A 28 -16.86 14.32 -13.14
CA ASP A 28 -15.57 14.68 -13.71
C ASP A 28 -14.93 13.36 -14.17
N PRO A 29 -14.51 13.26 -15.44
CA PRO A 29 -13.86 12.07 -15.93
C PRO A 29 -12.61 11.83 -15.08
N ALA A 30 -12.42 10.58 -14.64
CA ALA A 30 -11.17 10.18 -14.01
C ALA A 30 -10.02 10.54 -14.96
N PRO A 31 -8.93 11.14 -14.47
CA PRO A 31 -7.79 11.44 -15.31
C PRO A 31 -7.27 10.15 -15.95
N THR A 32 -7.05 10.19 -17.26
CA THR A 32 -6.39 9.10 -17.99
C THR A 32 -4.94 8.98 -17.53
N PHE A 33 -4.37 7.77 -17.61
CA PHE A 33 -2.96 7.57 -17.29
C PHE A 33 -2.07 8.47 -18.16
N ASP A 34 -1.09 9.11 -17.51
CA ASP A 34 -0.14 10.02 -18.12
C ASP A 34 1.23 9.75 -17.48
N GLU A 35 2.14 9.18 -18.25
CA GLU A 35 3.48 8.81 -17.80
C GLU A 35 4.33 10.04 -17.42
N SER A 36 3.94 11.26 -17.84
CA SER A 36 4.61 12.49 -17.39
C SER A 36 4.14 12.97 -16.01
N LYS A 37 3.08 12.36 -15.45
CA LYS A 37 2.46 12.73 -14.18
C LYS A 37 2.43 11.55 -13.20
N LEU A 38 3.61 11.12 -12.78
CA LEU A 38 3.77 10.03 -11.81
C LEU A 38 3.71 10.54 -10.35
N ALA A 39 3.27 9.66 -9.45
CA ALA A 39 3.35 9.86 -8.00
C ALA A 39 4.53 9.07 -7.41
N PRO A 40 5.12 9.52 -6.28
CA PRO A 40 6.10 8.72 -5.55
C PRO A 40 5.53 7.37 -5.15
N PHE A 41 6.30 6.31 -5.41
CA PHE A 41 5.94 4.94 -5.12
C PHE A 41 7.15 4.23 -4.53
N SER A 42 6.92 3.42 -3.49
CA SER A 42 7.96 2.66 -2.79
C SER A 42 7.50 1.22 -2.62
N ILE A 43 8.44 0.29 -2.70
CA ILE A 43 8.24 -1.13 -2.40
C ILE A 43 9.20 -1.48 -1.26
N GLU A 44 8.69 -2.19 -0.25
CA GLU A 44 9.49 -2.78 0.83
C GLU A 44 9.38 -4.32 0.76
N PHE A 45 10.48 -5.01 1.01
CA PHE A 45 10.64 -6.46 0.96
C PHE A 45 10.94 -7.03 2.35
N ASP A 46 9.91 -7.58 2.97
CA ASP A 46 10.05 -8.35 4.20
C ASP A 46 10.36 -9.82 3.92
N ASN A 47 11.52 -10.25 4.39
CA ASN A 47 11.96 -11.64 4.23
C ASN A 47 11.47 -12.46 5.42
N ILE A 48 10.89 -13.63 5.14
CA ILE A 48 10.36 -14.55 6.15
C ILE A 48 10.94 -15.96 5.95
N VAL A 49 11.09 -16.70 7.06
CA VAL A 49 11.47 -18.11 7.08
C VAL A 49 10.37 -18.89 7.79
N GLY A 50 9.57 -19.63 7.02
CA GLY A 50 8.32 -20.19 7.53
C GLY A 50 7.38 -19.06 7.96
N GLU A 51 6.95 -19.08 9.22
CA GLU A 51 6.04 -18.07 9.79
C GLU A 51 6.75 -16.95 10.55
N ARG A 52 8.09 -16.92 10.50
CA ARG A 52 8.91 -15.97 11.28
C ARG A 52 9.60 -14.98 10.36
N THR A 53 9.68 -13.72 10.78
CA THR A 53 10.57 -12.73 10.14
C THR A 53 12.01 -13.25 10.14
N LEU A 54 12.72 -13.03 9.04
CA LEU A 54 14.13 -13.35 8.91
C LEU A 54 14.95 -12.55 9.94
N ALA A 55 15.75 -13.29 10.72
CA ALA A 55 16.75 -12.77 11.63
C ALA A 55 18.09 -13.41 11.28
N PHE A 56 19.13 -12.58 11.19
CA PHE A 56 20.48 -13.04 10.92
C PHE A 56 21.17 -13.50 12.19
N ASP A 57 22.08 -14.47 12.06
CA ASP A 57 22.95 -14.95 13.14
C ASP A 57 22.19 -15.33 14.43
N ASN A 58 20.98 -15.86 14.26
CA ASN A 58 20.04 -16.21 15.33
C ASN A 58 20.37 -17.56 16.00
N ILE A 59 21.60 -17.72 16.52
CA ILE A 59 22.10 -18.98 17.09
C ILE A 59 21.22 -19.52 18.23
N ASN A 60 20.59 -18.64 19.02
CA ASN A 60 19.71 -19.04 20.14
C ASN A 60 18.28 -19.35 19.73
N ASN A 61 17.88 -19.03 18.49
CA ASN A 61 16.51 -19.20 17.99
C ASN A 61 16.51 -19.60 16.52
N GLN A 62 17.21 -20.71 16.22
CA GLN A 62 17.42 -21.26 14.88
C GLN A 62 16.10 -21.63 14.19
N TYR A 63 16.16 -21.72 12.86
CA TYR A 63 15.08 -22.22 12.03
C TYR A 63 15.19 -23.74 11.86
N ASN A 64 14.11 -24.39 11.42
CA ASN A 64 14.10 -25.80 11.07
C ASN A 64 13.77 -25.96 9.58
N ASN A 65 14.50 -26.83 8.88
CA ASN A 65 14.13 -27.22 7.53
C ASN A 65 13.01 -28.30 7.56
N ALA A 66 12.58 -28.76 6.39
CA ALA A 66 11.53 -29.78 6.27
C ALA A 66 11.86 -31.14 6.92
N LYS A 67 13.13 -31.39 7.24
CA LYS A 67 13.60 -32.61 7.95
C LYS A 67 13.79 -32.40 9.45
N GLY A 68 13.52 -31.20 9.97
CA GLY A 68 13.73 -30.85 11.38
C GLY A 68 15.17 -30.49 11.73
N GLU A 69 16.05 -30.32 10.75
CA GLU A 69 17.45 -29.92 10.98
C GLU A 69 17.51 -28.42 11.28
N LYS A 70 18.29 -28.06 12.31
CA LYS A 70 18.45 -26.66 12.74
C LYS A 70 19.43 -25.91 11.86
N PHE A 71 19.10 -24.67 11.51
CA PHE A 71 19.99 -23.78 10.76
C PHE A 71 19.81 -22.31 11.15
N SER A 72 20.85 -21.51 10.88
CA SER A 72 20.83 -20.05 10.94
C SER A 72 21.25 -19.48 9.58
N ILE A 73 20.82 -18.25 9.29
CA ILE A 73 21.18 -17.54 8.06
C ILE A 73 22.13 -16.40 8.45
N SER A 74 23.32 -16.36 7.84
CA SER A 74 24.29 -15.27 8.03
C SER A 74 24.24 -14.21 6.92
N SER A 75 23.66 -14.54 5.76
CA SER A 75 23.47 -13.59 4.67
C SER A 75 22.31 -13.99 3.77
N LEU A 76 21.62 -12.98 3.24
CA LEU A 76 20.63 -13.10 2.17
C LEU A 76 20.77 -11.88 1.28
N GLN A 77 21.09 -12.09 0.00
CA GLN A 77 21.21 -11.05 -1.00
C GLN A 77 20.57 -11.53 -2.30
N TYR A 78 19.81 -10.67 -2.96
CA TYR A 78 19.15 -10.99 -4.23
C TYR A 78 18.89 -9.73 -5.04
N PHE A 79 18.71 -9.90 -6.36
CA PHE A 79 18.31 -8.81 -7.25
C PHE A 79 16.81 -8.81 -7.45
N ILE A 80 16.19 -7.64 -7.37
CA ILE A 80 14.86 -7.38 -7.89
C ILE A 80 15.00 -6.60 -9.19
N SER A 81 14.28 -7.05 -10.22
CA SER A 81 14.27 -6.40 -11.53
C SER A 81 12.91 -6.54 -12.21
N ASN A 82 12.72 -5.85 -13.33
CA ASN A 82 11.56 -5.98 -14.20
C ASN A 82 10.24 -5.61 -13.52
N ILE A 83 10.25 -4.55 -12.70
CA ILE A 83 9.05 -4.08 -11.99
C ILE A 83 8.06 -3.48 -13.00
N LYS A 84 6.82 -4.01 -12.97
CA LYS A 84 5.67 -3.50 -13.74
C LYS A 84 4.49 -3.28 -12.81
N LEU A 85 3.88 -2.11 -12.93
CA LEU A 85 2.66 -1.74 -12.21
C LEU A 85 1.50 -1.78 -13.19
N ALA A 86 0.37 -2.34 -12.76
CA ALA A 86 -0.85 -2.39 -13.55
C ALA A 86 -1.99 -1.70 -12.78
N THR A 87 -2.77 -0.88 -13.48
CA THR A 87 -3.98 -0.27 -12.92
C THR A 87 -5.14 -1.28 -12.96
N ALA A 88 -6.18 -1.05 -12.17
CA ALA A 88 -7.39 -1.87 -12.21
C ALA A 88 -8.08 -1.89 -13.60
N ASN A 89 -7.80 -0.86 -14.42
CA ASN A 89 -8.33 -0.71 -15.76
C ASN A 89 -7.43 -1.35 -16.83
N GLY A 90 -6.30 -1.95 -16.43
CA GLY A 90 -5.39 -2.69 -17.31
C GLY A 90 -4.25 -1.89 -17.95
N GLU A 91 -4.10 -0.61 -17.63
CA GLU A 91 -2.95 0.20 -18.08
C GLU A 91 -1.69 -0.22 -17.31
N THR A 92 -0.52 -0.13 -17.96
CA THR A 92 0.75 -0.60 -17.37
C THR A 92 1.84 0.45 -17.39
N TYR A 93 2.55 0.60 -16.28
CA TYR A 93 3.82 1.33 -16.19
C TYR A 93 4.97 0.34 -15.96
N THR A 94 6.04 0.43 -16.75
CA THR A 94 7.24 -0.40 -16.59
C THR A 94 8.38 0.49 -16.12
N VAL A 95 9.01 0.14 -15.00
CA VAL A 95 10.22 0.85 -14.54
C VAL A 95 11.32 0.67 -15.59
N ASN A 96 11.95 1.77 -16.02
CA ASN A 96 12.99 1.75 -17.04
C ASN A 96 14.10 0.76 -16.68
N GLN A 97 14.54 -0.05 -17.65
CA GLN A 97 15.43 -1.18 -17.39
C GLN A 97 16.79 -0.77 -16.79
N ASP A 98 17.31 0.39 -17.22
CA ASP A 98 18.55 0.99 -16.71
C ASP A 98 18.48 1.39 -15.22
N SER A 99 17.26 1.51 -14.69
CA SER A 99 16.94 1.80 -13.30
C SER A 99 16.19 0.66 -12.60
N SER A 100 16.04 -0.51 -13.24
CA SER A 100 15.25 -1.65 -12.74
C SER A 100 16.13 -2.82 -12.30
N TYR A 101 17.26 -2.53 -11.63
CA TYR A 101 18.12 -3.54 -11.00
C TYR A 101 18.50 -3.10 -9.59
N PHE A 102 17.83 -3.70 -8.60
CA PHE A 102 17.99 -3.36 -7.19
C PHE A 102 18.64 -4.53 -6.45
N LEU A 103 19.85 -4.32 -5.92
CA LEU A 103 20.47 -5.28 -5.01
C LEU A 103 19.85 -5.13 -3.62
N ILE A 104 19.07 -6.12 -3.22
CA ILE A 104 18.52 -6.23 -1.88
C ILE A 104 19.53 -6.97 -1.00
N LYS A 105 19.96 -6.33 0.09
CA LYS A 105 20.74 -6.95 1.15
C LYS A 105 19.81 -7.12 2.34
N GLY A 106 19.42 -8.35 2.66
CA GLY A 106 18.41 -8.61 3.68
C GLY A 106 18.76 -8.05 5.07
N ALA A 107 20.06 -7.89 5.38
CA ALA A 107 20.53 -7.30 6.63
C ALA A 107 20.55 -5.76 6.64
N ASP A 108 20.40 -5.11 5.48
CA ASP A 108 20.42 -3.66 5.31
C ASP A 108 19.03 -3.12 4.95
N ARG A 109 18.41 -2.42 5.90
CA ARG A 109 17.08 -1.82 5.73
C ARG A 109 17.02 -0.75 4.64
N GLY A 110 18.14 -0.16 4.24
CA GLY A 110 18.17 0.84 3.17
C GLY A 110 18.00 0.23 1.77
N THR A 111 18.09 -1.10 1.66
CA THR A 111 18.05 -1.80 0.38
C THR A 111 16.84 -2.70 0.21
N ARG A 112 16.03 -2.91 1.25
CA ARG A 112 14.87 -3.80 1.24
C ARG A 112 13.62 -3.02 1.52
#